data_AF-A0A260QD68-F1
#
_entry.id   AF-A0A260QD68-F1
#
_cell.length_a   1.000
_cell.length_b   1.000
_cell.length_c   1.000
_cell.angle_alpha   90.00
_cell.angle_beta   90.00
_cell.angle_gamma   90.00
#
_symmetry.space_group_name_H-M   'P 1'
#
loop_
_entity.id
_entity.type
_entity.pdbx_description
1 polymer ?
#
loop_
_entity_poly.entity_id
_entity_poly.type
_entity_poly.pdbx_seq_one_letter_code
_entity_poly.pdbx_strand_id
1 'polypeptide(L)'
;MDISGVASIIGALGIGSFAGQYLIGSQQRRQLRSEVLRHLASTERTRWAGSSSTDPSFQHFKDSVRELETAAIIARVPRRPLRLYIQLATVARLTSDDDVKQKDGQEEAGGINTALGRCVRLSAAQLSRLMWSPWLARAGMKRRVNAIEREAQGLDAEVLDAVDRAKQFHTYY
;
A
#
# COMPACT_ATOMS: atom_id res chain seq x y z
N MET A 1 -7.24 -24.21 -56.22
CA MET A 1 -6.86 -24.13 -54.80
C MET A 1 -7.67 -22.97 -54.22
N ASP A 2 -8.72 -23.28 -53.46
CA ASP A 2 -9.76 -22.31 -53.08
C ASP A 2 -9.25 -21.30 -52.05
N ILE A 3 -9.20 -20.03 -52.46
CA ILE A 3 -8.76 -18.88 -51.66
C ILE A 3 -9.70 -18.64 -50.47
N SER A 4 -10.93 -19.15 -50.54
CA SER A 4 -11.94 -19.11 -49.48
C SER A 4 -11.63 -20.02 -48.28
N GLY A 5 -10.89 -21.12 -48.48
CA GLY A 5 -10.50 -22.04 -47.39
C GLY A 5 -9.34 -21.51 -46.54
N VAL A 6 -8.41 -20.75 -47.15
CA VAL A 6 -7.27 -20.15 -46.44
C VAL A 6 -7.69 -18.89 -45.67
N ALA A 7 -8.68 -18.16 -46.17
CA ALA A 7 -9.22 -16.97 -45.48
C ALA A 7 -9.96 -17.30 -44.17
N SER A 8 -10.64 -18.46 -44.06
CA SER A 8 -11.37 -18.81 -42.82
C SER A 8 -10.46 -19.28 -41.68
N ILE A 9 -9.32 -19.92 -42.00
CA ILE A 9 -8.35 -20.38 -41.01
C ILE A 9 -7.57 -19.20 -40.41
N ILE A 10 -7.27 -18.18 -41.22
CA ILE A 10 -6.60 -16.96 -40.75
C ILE A 10 -7.56 -16.08 -39.90
N GLY A 11 -8.85 -16.03 -40.25
CA GLY A 11 -9.86 -15.34 -39.45
C GLY A 11 -10.10 -15.96 -38.07
N ALA A 12 -10.04 -17.28 -37.95
CA ALA A 12 -10.29 -18.00 -36.70
C ALA A 12 -9.09 -18.02 -35.73
N LEU A 13 -7.84 -18.02 -36.24
CA LEU A 13 -6.63 -18.05 -35.41
C LEU A 13 -6.14 -16.66 -34.94
N GLY A 14 -6.49 -15.59 -35.67
CA GLY A 14 -6.08 -14.23 -35.33
C GLY A 14 -6.86 -13.60 -34.17
N ILE A 15 -8.18 -13.77 -34.13
CA ILE A 15 -9.05 -13.05 -33.18
C ILE A 15 -9.20 -13.82 -31.86
N GLY A 16 -9.13 -15.15 -31.88
CA GLY A 16 -9.18 -15.99 -30.68
C GLY A 16 -7.98 -15.81 -29.74
N SER A 17 -6.79 -15.54 -30.30
CA SER A 17 -5.54 -15.37 -29.52
C SER A 17 -5.54 -14.09 -28.67
N PHE A 18 -6.04 -12.96 -29.21
CA PHE A 18 -6.11 -11.71 -28.46
C PHE A 18 -7.19 -11.74 -27.37
N ALA A 19 -8.35 -12.36 -27.63
CA ALA A 19 -9.38 -12.51 -26.60
C ALA A 19 -8.92 -13.41 -25.45
N GLY A 20 -8.24 -14.53 -25.76
CA GLY A 20 -7.61 -15.41 -24.77
C GLY A 20 -6.52 -14.72 -23.95
N GLN A 21 -5.59 -14.01 -24.60
CA GLN A 21 -4.57 -13.21 -23.90
C GLN A 21 -5.17 -12.06 -23.08
N TYR A 22 -6.26 -11.45 -23.54
CA TYR A 22 -6.93 -10.39 -22.81
C TYR A 22 -7.63 -10.92 -21.54
N LEU A 23 -8.29 -12.07 -21.64
CA LEU A 23 -8.93 -12.75 -20.51
C LEU A 23 -7.90 -13.24 -19.48
N ILE A 24 -6.85 -13.93 -19.93
CA ILE A 24 -5.73 -14.38 -19.08
C ILE A 24 -5.05 -13.16 -18.41
N GLY A 25 -4.76 -12.11 -19.18
CA GLY A 25 -4.20 -10.87 -18.66
C GLY A 25 -5.13 -10.12 -17.71
N SER A 26 -6.46 -10.26 -17.84
CA SER A 26 -7.43 -9.64 -16.92
C SER A 26 -7.46 -10.33 -15.55
N GLN A 27 -7.39 -11.67 -15.52
CA GLN A 27 -7.34 -12.45 -14.29
C GLN A 27 -6.03 -12.22 -13.55
N GLN A 28 -4.91 -12.24 -14.27
CA GLN A 28 -3.58 -11.94 -13.71
C GLN A 28 -3.52 -10.54 -13.10
N ARG A 29 -4.11 -9.52 -13.76
CA ARG A 29 -4.20 -8.16 -13.20
C ARG A 29 -5.04 -8.09 -11.93
N ARG A 30 -6.10 -8.88 -11.80
CA ARG A 30 -6.92 -8.95 -10.58
C ARG A 30 -6.17 -9.65 -9.44
N GLN A 31 -5.43 -10.71 -9.74
CA GLN A 31 -4.58 -11.41 -8.76
C GLN A 31 -3.50 -10.49 -8.19
N LEU A 32 -2.75 -9.79 -9.03
CA LEU A 32 -1.73 -8.82 -8.58
C LEU A 32 -2.31 -7.72 -7.68
N ARG A 33 -3.51 -7.23 -7.98
CA ARG A 33 -4.20 -6.23 -7.13
C ARG A 33 -4.63 -6.83 -5.79
N SER A 34 -5.09 -8.08 -5.78
CA SER A 34 -5.46 -8.77 -4.55
C SER A 34 -4.25 -9.03 -3.66
N GLU A 35 -3.08 -9.31 -4.22
CA GLU A 35 -1.82 -9.44 -3.48
C GLU A 35 -1.44 -8.12 -2.80
N VAL A 36 -1.50 -7.00 -3.53
CA VAL A 36 -1.25 -5.68 -2.93
C VAL A 36 -2.21 -5.40 -1.76
N LEU A 37 -3.51 -5.69 -1.93
CA LEU A 37 -4.48 -5.52 -0.84
C LEU A 37 -4.21 -6.45 0.35
N ARG A 38 -3.74 -7.67 0.09
CA ARG A 38 -3.38 -8.64 1.12
C ARG A 38 -2.18 -8.15 1.94
N HIS A 39 -1.12 -7.70 1.27
CA HIS A 39 0.05 -7.16 1.95
C HIS A 39 -0.26 -5.83 2.66
N LEU A 40 -1.11 -4.98 2.09
CA LEU A 40 -1.61 -3.77 2.77
C LEU A 40 -2.32 -4.10 4.08
N ALA A 41 -3.19 -5.12 4.07
CA ALA A 41 -3.85 -5.60 5.28
C ALA A 41 -2.86 -6.21 6.29
N SER A 42 -1.79 -6.87 5.83
CA SER A 42 -0.73 -7.38 6.71
C SER A 42 0.04 -6.24 7.39
N THR A 43 0.40 -5.20 6.64
CA THR A 43 1.07 -4.00 7.18
C THR A 43 0.18 -3.29 8.21
N GLU A 44 -1.12 -3.15 7.95
CA GLU A 44 -2.07 -2.55 8.89
C GLU A 44 -2.24 -3.35 10.20
N ARG A 45 -2.12 -4.67 10.15
CA ARG A 45 -2.18 -5.50 11.36
C ARG A 45 -0.87 -5.42 12.16
N THR A 46 0.26 -5.41 11.48
CA THR A 46 1.60 -5.42 12.09
C THR A 46 2.09 -4.05 12.55
N ARG A 47 1.43 -2.95 12.15
CA ARG A 47 1.82 -1.59 12.56
C ARG A 47 1.58 -1.29 14.04
N TRP A 48 0.74 -2.06 14.73
CA TRP A 48 0.47 -1.83 16.14
C TRP A 48 1.54 -2.50 16.99
N ALA A 49 2.11 -1.77 17.93
CA ALA A 49 3.03 -2.34 18.91
C ALA A 49 2.32 -3.44 19.70
N GLY A 50 2.99 -4.60 19.84
CA GLY A 50 2.52 -5.65 20.74
C GLY A 50 2.67 -5.18 22.19
N SER A 51 1.88 -5.76 23.10
CA SER A 51 1.93 -5.44 24.53
C SER A 51 3.23 -5.82 25.24
N SER A 52 4.21 -6.38 24.52
CA SER A 52 5.50 -6.81 25.08
C SER A 52 6.68 -6.16 24.37
N SER A 53 7.59 -5.59 25.16
CA SER A 53 8.83 -4.94 24.72
C SER A 53 9.85 -5.89 24.08
N THR A 54 9.65 -7.21 24.19
CA THR A 54 10.54 -8.27 23.67
C THR A 54 10.08 -8.84 22.33
N ASP A 55 9.02 -8.29 21.74
CA ASP A 55 8.33 -8.91 20.61
C ASP A 55 9.04 -8.63 19.28
N PRO A 56 9.33 -9.63 18.40
CA PRO A 56 9.85 -9.43 17.03
C PRO A 56 8.92 -8.61 16.10
N SER A 57 7.86 -8.00 16.65
CA SER A 57 6.81 -7.26 15.98
C SER A 57 7.31 -6.17 15.04
N PHE A 58 8.40 -5.46 15.37
CA PHE A 58 8.96 -4.44 14.47
C PHE A 58 9.62 -5.05 13.22
N GLN A 59 10.27 -6.20 13.35
CA GLN A 59 10.84 -6.91 12.19
C GLN A 59 9.75 -7.45 11.27
N HIS A 60 8.67 -8.00 11.84
CA HIS A 60 7.48 -8.42 11.08
C HIS A 60 6.81 -7.25 10.34
N PHE A 61 6.78 -6.06 10.94
CA PHE A 61 6.30 -4.85 10.27
C PHE A 61 7.20 -4.49 9.08
N LYS A 62 8.52 -4.47 9.26
CA LYS A 62 9.48 -4.19 8.17
C LYS A 62 9.34 -5.17 7.01
N ASP A 63 9.19 -6.46 7.31
CA ASP A 63 9.05 -7.47 6.27
C ASP A 63 7.69 -7.34 5.56
N SER A 64 6.61 -7.03 6.28
CA SER A 64 5.30 -6.72 5.69
C SER A 64 5.34 -5.50 4.77
N VAL A 65 6.11 -4.45 5.12
CA VAL A 65 6.31 -3.27 4.27
C VAL A 65 7.07 -3.65 2.99
N ARG A 66 8.16 -4.42 3.10
CA ARG A 66 8.94 -4.88 1.94
C ARG A 66 8.11 -5.73 0.98
N GLU A 67 7.29 -6.63 1.51
CA GLU A 67 6.37 -7.43 0.71
C GLU A 67 5.32 -6.56 0.00
N LEU A 68 4.77 -5.56 0.70
CA LEU A 68 3.84 -4.59 0.11
C LEU A 68 4.50 -3.79 -1.02
N GLU A 69 5.73 -3.31 -0.83
CA GLU A 69 6.49 -2.60 -1.85
C GLU A 69 6.72 -3.48 -3.08
N THR A 70 7.15 -4.72 -2.86
CA THR A 70 7.39 -5.70 -3.92
C THR A 70 6.12 -5.97 -4.72
N ALA A 71 5.02 -6.26 -4.03
CA ALA A 71 3.72 -6.47 -4.67
C ALA A 71 3.26 -5.21 -5.45
N ALA A 72 3.49 -4.03 -4.89
CA ALA A 72 3.11 -2.77 -5.52
C ALA A 72 3.94 -2.45 -6.78
N ILE A 73 5.23 -2.82 -6.79
CA ILE A 73 6.10 -2.71 -7.98
C ILE A 73 5.57 -3.65 -9.08
N ILE A 74 5.30 -4.91 -8.75
CA ILE A 74 4.79 -5.91 -9.70
C ILE A 74 3.43 -5.45 -10.28
N ALA A 75 2.53 -4.93 -9.42
CA ALA A 75 1.22 -4.41 -9.80
C ALA A 75 1.26 -3.03 -10.49
N ARG A 76 2.44 -2.40 -10.63
CA ARG A 76 2.65 -1.06 -11.21
C ARG A 76 1.81 0.03 -10.53
N VAL A 77 1.77 0.00 -9.20
CA VAL A 77 1.13 1.03 -8.38
C VAL A 77 1.91 2.35 -8.48
N PRO A 78 1.25 3.51 -8.57
CA PRO A 78 1.95 4.79 -8.52
C PRO A 78 2.80 4.94 -7.25
N ARG A 79 4.08 5.29 -7.41
CA ARG A 79 5.05 5.36 -6.30
C ARG A 79 4.68 6.36 -5.20
N ARG A 80 4.15 7.51 -5.58
CA ARG A 80 3.85 8.60 -4.64
C ARG A 80 2.84 8.22 -3.55
N PRO A 81 1.62 7.73 -3.86
CA PRO A 81 0.69 7.30 -2.82
C PRO A 81 1.20 6.11 -2.00
N LEU A 82 1.97 5.20 -2.61
CA LEU A 82 2.61 4.09 -1.88
C LEU A 82 3.60 4.60 -0.85
N ARG A 83 4.52 5.48 -1.25
CA ARG A 83 5.52 6.09 -0.37
C ARG A 83 4.88 6.85 0.78
N LEU A 84 3.83 7.64 0.50
CA LEU A 84 3.10 8.38 1.52
C LEU A 84 2.46 7.43 2.54
N TYR A 85 1.84 6.34 2.09
CA TYR A 85 1.30 5.32 2.98
C TYR A 85 2.38 4.72 3.87
N ILE A 86 3.49 4.26 3.27
CA ILE A 86 4.57 3.61 4.04
C ILE A 86 5.13 4.56 5.08
N GLN A 87 5.41 5.81 4.71
CA GLN A 87 5.89 6.83 5.65
C GLN A 87 4.93 7.01 6.83
N LEU A 88 3.63 7.20 6.56
CA LEU A 88 2.63 7.38 7.60
C LEU A 88 2.48 6.11 8.48
N ALA A 89 2.55 4.92 7.88
CA ALA A 89 2.45 3.65 8.59
C ALA A 89 3.69 3.42 9.48
N THR A 90 4.89 3.74 9.00
CA THR A 90 6.12 3.66 9.79
C THR A 90 6.09 4.64 10.96
N VAL A 91 5.63 5.87 10.73
CA VAL A 91 5.48 6.86 11.79
C VAL A 91 4.49 6.38 12.84
N ALA A 92 3.33 5.88 12.42
CA ALA A 92 2.35 5.31 13.33
C ALA A 92 2.90 4.14 14.14
N ARG A 93 3.72 3.28 13.53
CA ARG A 93 4.39 2.18 14.25
C ARG A 93 5.36 2.72 15.30
N LEU A 94 6.22 3.67 14.94
CA LEU A 94 7.20 4.27 15.87
C LEU A 94 6.49 4.99 17.03
N THR A 95 5.42 5.74 16.75
CA THR A 95 4.61 6.40 17.79
C THR A 95 3.94 5.37 18.70
N SER A 96 3.43 4.27 18.14
CA SER A 96 2.86 3.16 18.92
C SER A 96 3.91 2.49 19.81
N ASP A 97 5.13 2.26 19.30
CA ASP A 97 6.23 1.71 20.09
C ASP A 97 6.66 2.64 21.23
N ASP A 98 6.70 3.96 20.98
CA ASP A 98 7.03 4.95 21.99
C ASP A 98 5.92 5.07 23.06
N ASP A 99 4.64 4.96 22.67
CA ASP A 99 3.49 4.93 23.60
C ASP A 99 3.51 3.67 24.49
N VAL A 100 3.86 2.49 23.95
CA VAL A 100 4.04 1.27 24.76
C VAL A 100 5.13 1.45 25.81
N LYS A 101 6.26 2.07 25.46
CA LYS A 101 7.34 2.34 26.43
C LYS A 101 6.92 3.32 27.52
N GLN A 102 6.10 4.32 27.17
CA GLN A 102 5.65 5.34 28.13
C GLN A 102 4.55 4.83 29.06
N LYS A 103 3.68 3.93 28.57
CA LYS A 103 2.50 3.42 29.29
C LYS A 103 2.62 1.94 29.65
N ASP A 104 3.84 1.44 29.83
CA ASP A 104 4.10 0.03 30.07
C ASP A 104 3.20 -0.54 31.19
N GLY A 105 2.51 -1.64 30.89
CA GLY A 105 1.54 -2.28 31.78
C GLY A 105 0.12 -1.71 31.81
N GLN A 106 -0.20 -0.65 31.04
CA GLN A 106 -1.57 -0.14 30.89
C GLN A 106 -2.29 -0.80 29.72
N GLU A 107 -3.60 -1.08 29.85
CA GLU A 107 -4.41 -1.66 28.75
C GLU A 107 -4.48 -0.74 27.52
N GLU A 108 -4.30 0.57 27.69
CA GLU A 108 -4.35 1.57 26.62
C GLU A 108 -2.99 1.80 25.92
N ALA A 109 -1.96 1.02 26.26
CA ALA A 109 -0.63 1.14 25.67
C ALA A 109 -0.60 0.77 24.18
N GLY A 110 0.18 1.52 23.40
CA GLY A 110 0.36 1.31 21.95
C GLY A 110 -0.62 2.10 21.08
N GLY A 111 -1.28 3.09 21.66
CA GLY A 111 -2.16 4.00 20.94
C GLY A 111 -1.39 4.94 19.99
N ILE A 112 -2.12 5.53 19.05
CA ILE A 112 -1.62 6.62 18.22
C ILE A 112 -2.59 7.79 18.25
N ASN A 113 -2.09 9.00 18.04
CA ASN A 113 -2.93 10.19 17.89
C ASN A 113 -4.00 9.96 16.78
N THR A 114 -5.23 10.36 17.05
CA THR A 114 -6.38 10.18 16.16
C THR A 114 -6.19 10.84 14.79
N ALA A 115 -5.49 11.97 14.72
CA ALA A 115 -5.17 12.67 13.48
C ALA A 115 -4.18 11.86 12.62
N LEU A 116 -3.14 11.28 13.22
CA LEU A 116 -2.22 10.37 12.54
C LEU A 116 -2.94 9.11 12.07
N GLY A 117 -3.76 8.50 12.94
CA GLY A 117 -4.58 7.34 12.59
C GLY A 117 -5.52 7.61 11.42
N ARG A 118 -6.11 8.81 11.35
CA ARG A 118 -6.90 9.27 10.21
C ARG A 118 -6.08 9.38 8.94
N CYS A 119 -4.89 9.99 8.99
CA CYS A 119 -4.01 10.14 7.82
C CYS A 119 -3.60 8.78 7.26
N VAL A 120 -3.18 7.84 8.12
CA VAL A 120 -2.84 6.46 7.71
C VAL A 120 -4.03 5.79 7.03
N ARG A 121 -5.22 5.86 7.64
CA ARG A 121 -6.45 5.28 7.10
C ARG A 121 -6.84 5.88 5.75
N LEU A 122 -6.73 7.20 5.59
CA LEU A 122 -7.01 7.88 4.32
C LEU A 122 -6.03 7.47 3.23
N SER A 123 -4.75 7.32 3.58
CA SER A 123 -3.71 6.86 2.66
C SER A 123 -3.91 5.39 2.24
N ALA A 124 -4.21 4.50 3.20
CA ALA A 124 -4.56 3.10 2.93
C ALA A 124 -5.81 3.01 2.03
N ALA A 125 -6.85 3.80 2.31
CA ALA A 125 -8.06 3.86 1.50
C ALA A 125 -7.77 4.32 0.06
N GLN A 126 -6.81 5.23 -0.13
CA GLN A 126 -6.39 5.68 -1.45
C GLN A 126 -5.67 4.58 -2.23
N LEU A 127 -4.81 3.79 -1.58
CA LEU A 127 -4.21 2.59 -2.20
C LEU A 127 -5.26 1.55 -2.57
N SER A 128 -6.20 1.27 -1.67
CA SER A 128 -7.31 0.34 -1.94
C SER A 128 -8.15 0.78 -3.14
N ARG A 129 -8.48 2.07 -3.26
CA ARG A 129 -9.20 2.60 -4.43
C ARG A 129 -8.43 2.41 -5.74
N LEU A 130 -7.11 2.59 -5.72
CA LEU A 130 -6.25 2.37 -6.88
C LEU A 130 -6.26 0.90 -7.32
N MET A 131 -6.42 -0.04 -6.38
CA MET A 131 -6.51 -1.46 -6.68
C MET A 131 -7.86 -1.83 -7.29
N TRP A 132 -8.95 -1.30 -6.74
CA TRP A 132 -10.30 -1.60 -7.26
C TRP A 132 -10.60 -0.91 -8.59
N SER A 133 -10.16 0.35 -8.77
CA SER A 133 -10.56 1.17 -9.92
C SER A 133 -9.40 2.03 -10.46
N PRO A 134 -8.38 1.45 -11.11
CA PRO A 134 -7.13 2.15 -11.42
C PRO A 134 -7.32 3.43 -12.25
N TRP A 135 -8.23 3.40 -13.23
CA TRP A 135 -8.49 4.55 -14.11
C TRP A 135 -9.20 5.69 -13.39
N LEU A 136 -10.27 5.38 -12.65
CA LEU A 136 -11.04 6.36 -11.89
C LEU A 136 -10.25 6.90 -10.68
N ALA A 137 -9.50 6.03 -10.00
CA ALA A 137 -8.72 6.41 -8.83
C ALA A 137 -7.46 7.21 -9.19
N ARG A 138 -6.95 7.12 -10.42
CA ARG A 138 -5.90 8.01 -10.95
C ARG A 138 -6.44 9.42 -11.17
N ALA A 139 -7.68 9.56 -11.63
CA ALA A 139 -8.36 10.86 -11.71
C ALA A 139 -8.52 11.45 -10.29
N GLY A 140 -7.83 12.55 -10.02
CA GLY A 140 -7.82 13.19 -8.70
C GLY A 140 -6.85 12.59 -7.67
N MET A 141 -6.04 11.60 -8.04
CA MET A 141 -5.00 11.03 -7.15
C MET A 141 -4.09 12.12 -6.59
N LYS A 142 -3.59 13.02 -7.46
CA LYS A 142 -2.71 14.11 -7.05
C LYS A 142 -3.35 15.02 -6.00
N ARG A 143 -4.63 15.36 -6.18
CA ARG A 143 -5.37 16.21 -5.23
C ARG A 143 -5.54 15.51 -3.87
N ARG A 144 -5.91 14.22 -3.88
CA ARG A 144 -6.09 13.43 -2.65
C ARG A 144 -4.77 13.23 -1.90
N VAL A 145 -3.71 12.87 -2.62
CA VAL A 145 -2.37 12.71 -2.05
C VAL A 145 -1.89 14.04 -1.46
N ASN A 146 -2.02 15.16 -2.18
CA ASN A 146 -1.66 16.47 -1.66
C ASN A 146 -2.50 16.87 -0.42
N ALA A 147 -3.77 16.49 -0.37
CA ALA A 147 -4.63 16.77 0.78
C ALA A 147 -4.14 16.01 2.03
N ILE A 148 -3.80 14.72 1.87
CA ILE A 148 -3.23 13.90 2.95
C ILE A 148 -1.86 14.44 3.37
N GLU A 149 -1.00 14.81 2.41
CA GLU A 149 0.30 15.42 2.71
C GLU A 149 0.15 16.73 3.51
N ARG A 150 -0.82 17.58 3.17
CA ARG A 150 -1.10 18.82 3.92
C ARG A 150 -1.63 18.55 5.33
N GLU A 151 -2.52 17.56 5.48
CA GLU A 151 -3.03 17.15 6.79
C GLU A 151 -1.89 16.56 7.64
N ALA A 152 -1.00 15.79 7.03
CA ALA A 152 0.19 15.25 7.69
C ALA A 152 1.22 16.32 8.08
N GLN A 153 1.39 17.37 7.26
CA GLN A 153 2.23 18.53 7.58
C GLN A 153 1.70 19.37 8.75
N GLY A 154 0.41 19.26 9.06
CA GLY A 154 -0.21 19.88 10.22
C GLY A 154 -0.17 19.04 11.49
N LEU A 155 0.48 17.86 11.48
CA LEU A 155 0.67 17.03 12.67
C LEU A 155 1.79 17.60 13.55
N ASP A 156 1.71 17.36 14.87
CA ASP A 156 2.61 17.90 15.89
C ASP A 156 4.10 17.63 15.61
N ALA A 157 4.97 18.48 16.17
CA ALA A 157 6.41 18.44 15.99
C ALA A 157 7.05 17.08 16.35
N GLU A 158 6.50 16.35 17.32
CA GLU A 158 6.95 14.99 17.66
C GLU A 158 6.68 13.96 16.54
N VAL A 159 5.56 14.13 15.82
CA VAL A 159 5.23 13.30 14.66
C VAL A 159 6.15 13.65 13.49
N LEU A 160 6.51 14.93 13.33
CA LEU A 160 7.48 15.36 12.33
C LEU A 160 8.90 14.84 12.61
N ASP A 161 9.33 14.78 13.87
CA ASP A 161 10.59 14.14 14.27
C ASP A 161 10.55 12.62 13.99
N ALA A 162 9.43 11.95 14.28
CA ALA A 162 9.23 10.56 13.91
C ALA A 162 9.18 10.34 12.39
N VAL A 163 8.65 11.30 11.61
CA VAL A 163 8.71 11.31 10.13
C VAL A 163 10.15 11.42 9.64
N ASP A 164 10.97 12.27 10.25
CA ASP A 164 12.38 12.42 9.88
C ASP A 164 13.21 11.20 10.28
N ARG A 165 12.93 10.58 11.43
CA ARG A 165 13.45 9.24 11.79
C ARG A 165 13.00 8.16 10.79
N ALA A 166 11.73 8.19 10.35
CA ALA A 166 11.20 7.26 9.36
C ALA A 166 11.82 7.45 7.96
N LYS A 167 12.19 8.67 7.57
CA LYS A 167 12.94 8.93 6.32
C LYS A 167 14.31 8.25 6.32
N GLN A 168 14.97 8.13 7.47
CA GLN A 168 16.24 7.40 7.60
C GLN A 168 16.08 5.87 7.45
N PHE A 169 14.88 5.33 7.70
CA PHE A 169 14.58 3.91 7.45
C PHE A 169 14.38 3.56 5.97
N HIS A 170 14.15 4.56 5.11
CA HIS A 170 13.88 4.39 3.68
C HIS A 170 14.92 5.14 2.82
N THR A 171 16.19 4.76 2.97
CA THR A 171 17.30 5.22 2.11
C THR A 171 17.37 4.49 0.76
N TYR A 172 16.49 3.54 0.49
CA TYR A 172 16.40 2.90 -0.82
C TYR A 172 15.28 3.57 -1.64
N TYR A 173 15.70 4.48 -2.53
CA TYR A 173 14.97 5.29 -3.54
C TYR A 173 14.73 6.78 -3.25
#